data_AF-R9LNU3-F1
#
_entry.id   AF-R9LNU3-F1
#
_cell.length_a   1.000
_cell.length_b   1.000
_cell.length_c   1.000
_cell.angle_alpha   90.00
_cell.angle_beta   90.00
_cell.angle_gamma   90.00
#
_symmetry.space_group_name_H-M   'P 1'
#
loop_
_entity.id
_entity.type
_entity.pdbx_description
1 polymer ?
#
loop_
_entity_poly.entity_id
_entity_poly.type
_entity_poly.pdbx_seq_one_letter_code
_entity_poly.pdbx_strand_id
1 'polypeptide(L)' 'MHQNYIEDCLKDGGCTEEEIKECLCNQNRILKMRAKQLDIVHKEQEKLACIDQLCHELKKEKKDGNHKK' A
#
# COMPACT_ATOMS: atom_id res chain seq x y z
N MET A 1 -12.87 -22.96 -1.20
CA MET A 1 -12.64 -21.85 -2.15
C MET A 1 -11.78 -20.72 -1.58
N HIS A 2 -11.84 -20.34 -0.29
CA HIS A 2 -11.00 -19.24 0.23
C HIS A 2 -9.51 -19.57 0.44
N GLN A 3 -9.16 -20.84 0.66
CA GLN A 3 -7.79 -21.20 1.04
C GLN A 3 -6.82 -21.07 -0.14
N ASN A 4 -7.22 -21.53 -1.34
CA ASN A 4 -6.43 -21.38 -2.56
C ASN A 4 -6.20 -19.90 -2.92
N TYR A 5 -7.21 -19.05 -2.76
CA TYR A 5 -7.08 -17.61 -2.98
C TYR A 5 -6.06 -16.97 -2.01
N ILE A 6 -6.08 -17.38 -0.74
CA ILE A 6 -5.10 -16.90 0.25
C ILE A 6 -3.70 -17.38 -0.11
N GLU A 7 -3.56 -18.63 -0.55
CA GLU A 7 -2.30 -19.20 -0.98
C GLU A 7 -1.70 -18.43 -2.17
N ASP A 8 -2.51 -18.16 -3.20
CA ASP A 8 -2.08 -17.41 -4.38
C ASP A 8 -1.65 -15.99 -4.02
N CYS A 9 -2.41 -15.29 -3.17
CA CYS A 9 -2.04 -13.95 -2.68
C CYS A 9 -0.72 -13.95 -1.90
N LEU A 10 -0.43 -15.00 -1.12
CA LEU A 10 0.82 -15.08 -0.37
C LEU A 10 2.01 -15.39 -1.28
N LYS A 11 1.81 -16.20 -2.34
CA LYS A 11 2.82 -16.43 -3.37
C LYS A 11 3.15 -15.14 -4.12
N ASP A 12 2.13 -14.39 -4.55
CA ASP A 12 2.30 -13.10 -5.22
C ASP A 12 2.98 -12.05 -4.30
N GLY A 13 2.76 -12.16 -3.00
CA GLY A 13 3.44 -11.37 -1.97
C GLY A 13 4.91 -11.75 -1.71
N GLY A 14 5.42 -12.82 -2.34
CA GLY A 14 6.79 -13.29 -2.21
C GLY A 14 7.07 -14.17 -0.98
N CYS A 15 6.03 -14.72 -0.34
CA CYS A 15 6.20 -15.63 0.79
C CYS A 15 6.72 -17.01 0.36
N THR A 16 7.55 -17.64 1.20
CA THR A 16 8.02 -19.02 0.94
C THR A 16 6.91 -20.05 1.20
N GLU A 17 7.06 -21.27 0.66
CA GLU A 17 6.11 -22.35 0.91
C GLU A 17 5.96 -22.70 2.39
N GLU A 18 7.03 -22.57 3.20
CA GLU A 18 6.94 -22.77 4.64
C GLU A 18 6.12 -21.68 5.33
N GLU A 19 6.33 -20.41 4.96
CA GLU A 19 5.58 -19.28 5.50
C GLU A 19 4.09 -19.38 5.14
N ILE A 20 3.79 -19.80 3.92
CA ILE A 20 2.43 -20.04 3.43
C ILE A 20 1.76 -21.14 4.26
N LYS A 21 2.41 -22.30 4.43
CA LYS A 21 1.88 -23.40 5.25
C LYS A 21 1.62 -22.97 6.68
N GLU A 22 2.56 -22.25 7.30
CA GLU A 22 2.37 -21.73 8.65
C GLU A 22 1.21 -20.73 8.75
N CYS A 23 1.04 -19.87 7.75
CA CYS A 23 -0.07 -18.90 7.69
C CYS A 23 -1.43 -19.59 7.53
N LEU A 24 -1.51 -20.61 6.66
CA LEU A 24 -2.73 -21.38 6.43
C LEU A 24 -3.11 -22.23 7.66
N CYS A 25 -2.13 -22.69 8.43
CA CYS A 25 -2.37 -23.42 9.68
C CYS A 25 -2.78 -22.54 10.86
N ASN A 26 -2.54 -21.22 10.81
CA ASN A 26 -2.83 -20.31 11.92
C ASN A 26 -3.40 -18.97 11.42
N GLN A 27 -4.74 -18.89 11.34
CA GLN A 27 -5.48 -17.71 10.83
C GLN A 27 -5.10 -16.38 11.52
N ASN A 28 -4.70 -16.40 12.80
CA ASN A 28 -4.26 -15.20 13.51
C ASN A 28 -2.98 -14.58 12.92
N ARG A 29 -2.15 -15.36 12.22
CA ARG A 29 -0.92 -14.89 11.57
C ARG A 29 -1.21 -14.14 10.27
N ILE A 30 -2.23 -14.59 9.52
CA ILE A 30 -2.72 -13.89 8.31
C ILE A 30 -3.21 -12.48 8.67
N LEU A 31 -3.97 -12.33 9.75
CA LEU A 31 -4.46 -11.02 10.21
C LEU A 31 -3.30 -10.06 10.55
N LYS A 32 -2.25 -10.56 11.23
CA LYS A 32 -1.06 -9.77 11.56
C LYS A 32 -0.28 -9.36 10.31
N MET A 33 -0.12 -10.25 9.34
CA MET A 33 0.54 -9.92 8.07
C MET A 33 -0.26 -8.88 7.27
N ARG A 34 -1.58 -9.04 7.18
CA ARG A 34 -2.46 -8.06 6.54
C ARG A 34 -2.35 -6.68 7.19
N ALA A 35 -2.33 -6.60 8.53
CA ALA A 35 -2.15 -5.33 9.24
C ALA A 35 -0.82 -4.66 8.88
N LYS A 36 0.29 -5.41 8.86
CA LYS A 36 1.60 -4.88 8.45
C LYS A 36 1.61 -4.39 7.00
N GLN A 37 0.99 -5.14 6.08
CA GLN A 37 0.89 -4.74 4.68
C GLN A 37 0.07 -3.45 4.53
N LEU A 38 -1.03 -3.33 5.29
CA LEU A 38 -1.87 -2.15 5.31
C LEU A 38 -1.10 -0.91 5.80
N ASP A 39 -0.28 -1.06 6.84
CA ASP A 39 0.57 0.03 7.35
C ASP A 39 1.60 0.49 6.30
N ILE A 40 2.17 -0.43 5.52
CA ILE A 40 3.09 -0.08 4.42
C ILE A 40 2.33 0.71 3.35
N VAL A 41 1.14 0.25 2.96
CA VAL A 41 0.30 0.95 1.97
C VAL A 41 -0.06 2.35 2.46
N HIS A 42 -0.47 2.52 3.72
CA HIS A 42 -0.78 3.83 4.28
C HIS A 42 0.42 4.78 4.27
N LYS A 43 1.62 4.30 4.60
CA LYS A 43 2.85 5.12 4.52
C LYS A 43 3.15 5.57 3.09
N GLU A 44 2.98 4.71 2.10
CA GLU A 44 3.16 5.10 0.70
C GLU A 44 2.08 6.07 0.22
N GLN A 45 0.83 5.92 0.69
CA GLN A 45 -0.25 6.88 0.43
C GLN A 45 0.03 8.26 1.02
N GLU A 46 0.60 8.35 2.23
CA GLU A 46 1.01 9.63 2.82
C GLU A 46 2.08 10.34 1.98
N LYS A 47 3.05 9.59 1.43
CA LYS A 47 4.07 10.15 0.53
C LYS A 47 3.44 10.67 -0.76
N LEU A 48 2.51 9.92 -1.35
CA LEU A 48 1.79 10.35 -2.55
C LEU A 48 0.95 11.60 -2.29
N ALA A 49 0.26 11.67 -1.15
CA ALA A 49 -0.52 12.84 -0.77
C ALA A 49 0.36 14.11 -0.64
N CYS A 50 1.57 13.97 -0.12
CA CYS A 50 2.54 15.07 -0.06
C CYS A 50 2.94 15.55 -1.47
N ILE A 51 3.18 14.63 -2.40
CA ILE A 51 3.50 14.96 -3.80
C ILE A 51 2.33 15.67 -4.48
N ASP A 52 1.10 15.18 -4.27
CA ASP A 52 -0.11 15.80 -4.81
C ASP A 52 -0.30 17.22 -4.28
N GLN A 53 -0.04 17.44 -2.99
CA GLN A 53 -0.08 18.76 -2.38
C GLN A 53 0.95 19.71 -3.03
N LEU A 54 2.20 19.27 -3.18
CA LEU A 54 3.24 20.06 -3.85
C LEU A 54 2.87 20.39 -5.30
N CYS A 55 2.31 19.42 -6.03
CA CYS A 55 1.83 19.64 -7.39
C CYS A 55 0.70 20.66 -7.45
N HIS A 56 -0.20 20.65 -6.48
CA HIS A 56 -1.28 21.61 -6.37
C HIS A 56 -0.75 23.03 -6.08
N GLU A 57 0.19 23.17 -5.15
CA GLU A 57 0.83 24.46 -4.81
C GLU A 57 1.57 25.05 -6.02
N LEU A 58 2.38 24.24 -6.74
CA LEU A 58 3.06 24.67 -7.96
C LEU A 58 2.08 25.12 -9.07
N LYS A 59 0.93 24.44 -9.21
CA LYS A 59 -0.12 24.85 -10.16
C LYS A 59 -0.75 26.19 -9.76
N LYS A 60 -0.89 26.44 -8.46
CA LYS A 60 -1.44 27.70 -7.93
C LYS A 60 -0.49 28.87 -8.20
N GLU A 61 0.80 28.70 -7.91
CA GLU A 61 1.83 29.69 -8.22
C GLU A 61 1.90 30.02 -9.72
N LYS A 62 1.77 29.03 -10.61
CA LYS A 62 1.72 29.28 -12.06
C LYS A 62 0.50 30.11 -12.49
N LYS A 63 -0.65 29.94 -11.83
CA LYS A 63 -1.85 30.75 -12.11
C LYS A 63 -1.69 32.18 -11.61
N ASP A 64 -1.10 32.36 -10.44
CA ASP A 64 -0.92 33.66 -9.80
C ASP A 64 0.23 34.47 -10.42
N GLY A 65 1.28 33.81 -10.92
CA GLY A 65 2.36 34.42 -11.70
C GLY A 65 1.91 34.98 -13.06
N ASN A 66 0.82 34.44 -13.63
CA ASN A 66 0.21 34.95 -14.86
C ASN A 66 -0.72 36.16 -14.64
N HIS A 67 -1.09 36.49 -13.39
CA HIS A 67 -1.95 37.64 -13.07
C HIS A 67 -1.19 38.95 -12.84
N LYS A 68 0.16 38.94 -12.86
CA LYS A 68 1.00 40.13 -12.68
C LYS A 68 1.58 40.71 -13.99
N LYS A 69 1.07 40.32 -15.16
CA LYS A 69 1.43 40.93 -16.45
C LYS A 69 0.31 41.80 -17.01
#